data_AF-A0A352XWQ3-F1
#
_entry.id   AF-A0A352XWQ3-F1
#
_cell.length_a   1.000
_cell.length_b   1.000
_cell.length_c   1.000
_cell.angle_alpha   90.00
_cell.angle_beta   90.00
_cell.angle_gamma   90.00
#
_symmetry.space_group_name_H-M   'P 1'
#
loop_
_entity.id
_entity.type
_entity.pdbx_description
1 polymer ?
#
loop_
_entity_poly.entity_id
_entity_poly.type
_entity_poly.pdbx_seq_one_letter_code
_entity_poly.pdbx_strand_id
1 'polypeptide(L)' 'EIPGRWIGIVLELARAFNLRLYGVDLLITERGPILVDINSFPGFRGVPGADHALVDLVERLLRETKTL' A
#
# COMPACT_ATOMS: atom_id res chain seq x y z
N GLU A 1 -10.61 13.52 4.21
CA GLU A 1 -9.46 13.06 3.40
C GLU A 1 -8.34 12.59 4.31
N ILE A 2 -7.50 11.66 3.85
CA ILE A 2 -6.34 11.16 4.61
C ILE A 2 -5.21 12.20 4.53
N PRO A 3 -4.64 12.68 5.65
CA PRO A 3 -3.54 13.65 5.61
C PRO A 3 -2.33 13.16 4.81
N GLY A 4 -1.78 14.01 3.93
CA GLY A 4 -0.68 13.63 3.04
C GLY A 4 0.58 13.12 3.78
N ARG A 5 0.87 13.65 4.97
CA ARG A 5 1.97 13.16 5.83
C ARG A 5 1.83 11.68 6.21
N TRP A 6 0.61 11.15 6.32
CA TRP A 6 0.37 9.76 6.66
C TRP A 6 0.71 8.86 5.48
N ILE A 7 0.31 9.28 4.28
CA ILE A 7 0.64 8.61 3.02
C ILE A 7 2.17 8.54 2.83
N GLY A 8 2.88 9.65 3.11
CA GLY A 8 4.34 9.69 3.00
C GLY A 8 5.04 8.61 3.82
N ILE A 9 4.69 8.49 5.12
CA ILE A 9 5.27 7.48 6.03
C ILE A 9 4.97 6.06 5.55
N VAL A 10 3.74 5.81 5.09
CA VAL A 10 3.32 4.50 4.58
C VAL A 10 4.11 4.11 3.32
N LEU A 11 4.33 5.05 2.41
CA LEU A 11 5.13 4.82 1.20
C LEU A 11 6.61 4.57 1.53
N GLU A 12 7.17 5.26 2.51
CA GLU A 12 8.54 5.01 3.00
C GLU A 12 8.67 3.61 3.58
N LEU A 13 7.72 3.19 4.41
CA LEU A 13 7.71 1.86 5.00
C LEU A 13 7.65 0.77 3.92
N ALA A 14 6.72 0.90 2.97
CA ALA A 14 6.60 -0.06 1.89
C ALA A 14 7.88 -0.18 1.04
N ARG A 15 8.59 0.93 0.80
CA ARG A 15 9.91 0.89 0.14
C ARG A 15 10.94 0.15 0.97
N ALA A 16 10.99 0.38 2.28
CA ALA A 16 11.92 -0.31 3.19
C ALA A 16 11.69 -1.83 3.22
N PHE A 17 10.44 -2.28 3.11
CA PHE A 17 10.07 -3.69 3.04
C PHE A 17 10.00 -4.26 1.60
N ASN A 18 10.33 -3.45 0.59
CA ASN A 18 10.21 -3.80 -0.83
C ASN A 18 8.82 -4.35 -1.22
N LEU A 19 7.76 -3.74 -0.68
CA LEU A 19 6.37 -4.12 -0.93
C LEU A 19 5.76 -3.25 -2.04
N ARG A 20 5.21 -3.90 -3.06
CA ARG A 20 4.46 -3.26 -4.16
C ARG A 20 2.94 -3.35 -3.98
N LEU A 21 2.50 -4.24 -3.11
CA LEU A 21 1.12 -4.45 -2.70
C LEU A 21 1.14 -4.62 -1.19
N TYR A 22 0.34 -3.82 -0.48
CA TYR A 22 0.29 -3.88 0.98
C TYR A 22 -0.93 -3.17 1.53
N GLY A 23 -1.31 -3.53 2.76
CA GLY A 23 -2.20 -2.78 3.63
C GLY A 23 -1.45 -2.34 4.88
N VAL A 24 -1.82 -1.20 5.45
CA VAL A 24 -1.25 -0.69 6.70
C VAL A 24 -2.35 -0.38 7.69
N ASP A 25 -2.12 -0.75 8.94
CA ASP A 25 -3.02 -0.42 10.03
C ASP A 25 -2.43 0.75 10.83
N LEU A 26 -3.24 1.80 10.99
CA LEU A 26 -2.89 3.01 11.71
C LEU A 26 -3.80 3.17 12.92
N LEU A 27 -3.20 3.40 14.10
CA LEU A 27 -3.91 3.90 15.27
C LEU A 27 -3.82 5.43 15.30
N ILE A 28 -4.96 6.11 15.30
CA ILE A 28 -5.00 7.57 15.38
C ILE A 28 -5.01 7.99 16.84
N THR A 29 -3.99 8.76 17.23
CA THR A 29 -3.87 9.31 18.59
C THR A 29 -3.85 10.84 18.55
N GLU A 30 -3.98 11.48 19.70
CA GLU A 30 -3.86 12.94 19.83
C GLU A 30 -2.52 13.49 19.32
N ARG A 31 -1.46 12.67 19.34
CA ARG A 31 -0.12 13.04 18.84
C ARG A 31 0.08 12.75 17.36
N GLY A 32 -0.88 12.12 16.69
CA GLY A 32 -0.80 11.71 15.30
C GLY A 32 -0.99 10.20 15.10
N PRO A 33 -0.83 9.71 13.85
CA PRO A 33 -1.00 8.31 13.53
C PRO A 33 0.21 7.50 14.04
N ILE A 34 -0.07 6.30 14.50
CA ILE A 34 0.94 5.29 14.84
C ILE A 34 0.69 4.11 13.93
N LEU A 35 1.71 3.70 13.17
CA LEU A 35 1.62 2.48 12.36
C LEU A 35 1.84 1.28 13.26
N VAL A 36 0.88 0.34 13.23
CA VAL A 36 0.91 -0.84 14.09
C VAL A 36 1.19 -2.13 13.34
N ASP A 37 0.81 -2.20 12.07
CA ASP A 37 1.03 -3.39 11.25
C ASP A 37 1.13 -3.05 9.75
N ILE A 38 1.82 -3.92 9.01
CA ILE A 38 1.91 -3.91 7.55
C ILE A 38 1.73 -5.32 7.01
N ASN A 39 0.79 -5.49 6.08
CA ASN A 39 0.44 -6.77 5.49
C ASN A 39 0.76 -6.78 4.00
N SER A 40 1.55 -7.73 3.51
CA SER A 40 2.02 -7.81 2.11
C SER A 40 0.97 -8.28 1.10
N PHE A 41 -0.24 -8.64 1.55
CA PHE A 41 -1.40 -8.94 0.72
C PHE A 41 -2.67 -8.88 1.57
N PRO A 42 -3.27 -7.70 1.78
CA PRO A 42 -4.47 -7.57 2.61
C PRO A 42 -5.69 -8.15 1.88
N GLY A 43 -6.82 -8.29 2.61
CA GLY A 43 -8.05 -8.82 2.03
C GLY A 43 -8.88 -7.83 1.19
N PHE A 44 -8.44 -6.57 1.02
CA PHE A 44 -9.10 -5.49 0.25
C PHE A 44 -10.60 -5.26 0.51
N ARG A 45 -11.14 -5.76 1.62
CA ARG A 45 -12.57 -5.64 1.93
C ARG A 45 -12.98 -4.17 2.01
N GLY A 46 -13.99 -3.79 1.20
CA GLY A 46 -14.52 -2.43 1.18
C GLY A 46 -13.65 -1.41 0.45
N VAL A 47 -12.63 -1.83 -0.31
CA VAL A 47 -11.80 -0.95 -1.14
C VAL A 47 -12.35 -0.95 -2.58
N PRO A 48 -13.01 0.12 -3.05
CA PRO A 48 -13.53 0.19 -4.41
C PRO A 48 -12.41 0.12 -5.44
N GLY A 49 -12.58 -0.71 -6.47
CA GLY A 49 -11.61 -0.85 -7.58
C GLY A 49 -10.32 -1.60 -7.24
N ALA A 50 -10.25 -2.27 -6.08
CA ALA A 50 -9.08 -3.06 -5.70
C ALA A 50 -8.76 -4.19 -6.69
N ASP A 51 -9.79 -4.78 -7.30
CA ASP A 51 -9.69 -5.77 -8.37
C ASP A 51 -9.00 -5.20 -9.62
N HIS A 52 -9.46 -4.05 -10.11
CA HIS A 52 -8.85 -3.37 -11.24
C HIS A 52 -7.41 -2.94 -10.94
N ALA A 53 -7.16 -2.37 -9.76
CA ALA A 53 -5.81 -1.97 -9.35
C ALA A 53 -4.84 -3.16 -9.27
N LEU A 54 -5.33 -4.35 -8.88
CA LEU A 54 -4.53 -5.56 -8.85
C LEU A 54 -4.20 -6.04 -10.28
N VAL A 55 -5.17 -5.99 -11.20
CA VAL A 55 -4.93 -6.28 -12.62
C VAL A 55 -3.89 -5.33 -13.20
N ASP A 56 -4.05 -4.02 -12.98
CA ASP A 56 -3.10 -3.00 -13.45
C ASP A 56 -1.68 -3.24 -12.92
N LEU A 57 -1.57 -3.63 -11.64
CA LEU A 57 -0.30 -4.00 -11.04
C LEU A 57 0.32 -5.18 -11.79
N VAL A 58 -0.42 -6.28 -11.98
CA VAL A 58 0.09 -7.48 -12.68
C VAL A 58 0.53 -7.14 -14.10
N GLU A 59 -0.26 -6.38 -14.85
CA GLU A 59 0.11 -5.96 -16.20
C GLU A 59 1.38 -5.12 -16.22
N ARG A 60 1.55 -4.21 -15.25
CA ARG A 60 2.79 -3.44 -15.09
C ARG A 60 3.98 -4.35 -14.84
N LEU A 61 3.84 -5.32 -13.94
CA LEU A 61 4.92 -6.27 -13.64
C LEU A 61 5.32 -7.09 -14.87
N LEU A 62 4.34 -7.51 -15.68
CA LEU A 62 4.63 -8.22 -16.93
C LEU A 62 5.43 -7.37 -17.93
N ARG A 63 5.15 -6.07 -18.02
CA ARG A 63 5.92 -5.14 -18.88
C ARG A 63 7.35 -4.95 -18.40
N GLU A 64 7.55 -4.82 -17.08
CA GLU A 64 8.87 -4.71 -16.47
C GLU A 64 9.72 -5.96 -16.74
N THR A 65 9.14 -7.16 -16.57
CA THR A 65 9.86 -8.43 -16.80
C THR A 65 10.25 -8.66 -18.26
N LYS A 66 9.44 -8.20 -19.23
CA LYS A 66 9.74 -8.32 -20.67
C LYS A 66 10.84 -7.39 -21.18
N THR A 67 11.26 -6.43 -20.35
CA THR A 67 12.30 -5.44 -20.70
C THR A 67 13.68 -5.88 -20.19
N LEU A 68 13.74 -6.98 -19.43
CA LEU A 68 14.97 -7.68 -19.01
C LEU A 68 15.30 -8.79 -20.01
#